data_AF-A0A8S2XCA5-F1
#
_entry.id   AF-A0A8S2XCA5-F1
#
_cell.length_a   1.000
_cell.length_b   1.000
_cell.length_c   1.000
_cell.angle_alpha   90.00
_cell.angle_beta   90.00
_cell.angle_gamma   90.00
#
_symmetry.space_group_name_H-M   'P 1'
#
loop_
_entity.id
_entity.type
_entity.pdbx_description
1 polymer ?
#
loop_
_entity_poly.entity_id
_entity_poly.type
_entity_poly.pdbx_seq_one_letter_code
_entity_poly.pdbx_strand_id
1 'polypeptide(L)' 'MSVQNVIGDSFRGATWVALHNGGGTGFGQAINGGFGMFLDGSTKADENIQQMLYWDVINGVSR' A
#
# COMPACT_ATOMS: atom_id res chain seq x y z
N MET A 1 4.63 -10.60 4.07
CA MET A 1 3.69 -9.84 3.21
C MET A 1 3.79 -8.34 3.42
N SER A 2 3.54 -7.80 4.62
CA SER A 2 3.39 -6.33 4.84
C SER A 2 4.55 -5.46 4.32
N VAL A 3 5.81 -5.90 4.47
CA VAL A 3 6.99 -5.17 3.98
C VAL A 3 7.02 -5.13 2.44
N GLN A 4 6.75 -6.27 1.79
CA GLN A 4 6.68 -6.32 0.33
C GLN A 4 5.53 -5.46 -0.20
N ASN A 5 4.38 -5.47 0.48
CA ASN A 5 3.22 -4.67 0.09
C ASN A 5 3.58 -3.18 0.01
N VAL A 6 4.05 -2.61 1.12
CA VAL A 6 4.44 -1.20 1.23
C VAL A 6 5.49 -0.80 0.20
N ILE A 7 6.51 -1.64 -0.04
CA ILE A 7 7.53 -1.36 -1.05
C ILE A 7 6.90 -1.39 -2.45
N GLY A 8 6.04 -2.37 -2.73
CA GLY A 8 5.39 -2.44 -4.03
C GLY A 8 4.45 -1.26 -4.29
N ASP A 9 3.72 -0.79 -3.27
CA ASP A 9 2.87 0.40 -3.34
C ASP A 9 3.68 1.67 -3.61
N SER A 10 4.86 1.81 -2.98
CA SER A 10 5.69 3.02 -3.09
C SER A 10 6.23 3.28 -4.51
N PHE A 11 6.34 2.23 -5.33
CA PHE A 11 6.78 2.33 -6.72
C PHE A 11 5.63 2.22 -7.73
N ARG A 12 4.37 2.08 -7.27
CA ARG A 12 3.19 1.88 -8.14
C ARG A 12 2.17 3.01 -8.09
N GLY A 13 2.47 4.11 -7.40
CA GLY A 13 1.69 5.33 -7.52
C GLY A 13 0.90 5.75 -6.28
N ALA A 14 1.13 5.10 -5.13
CA ALA A 14 0.71 5.67 -3.85
C ALA A 14 1.30 7.07 -3.65
N THR A 15 0.52 7.99 -3.09
CA THR A 15 1.01 9.35 -2.77
C THR A 15 1.91 9.33 -1.53
N TRP A 16 1.58 8.48 -0.56
CA TRP A 16 2.47 8.13 0.54
C TRP A 16 2.21 6.69 0.99
N VAL A 17 3.20 6.11 1.66
CA VAL A 17 3.12 4.78 2.27
C VAL A 17 3.60 4.87 3.72
N ALA A 18 3.14 3.93 4.55
CA ALA A 18 3.54 3.82 5.94
C ALA A 18 3.70 2.35 6.35
N LEU A 19 4.72 2.08 7.16
CA LEU A 19 4.97 0.76 7.74
C LEU A 19 5.10 0.92 9.27
N HIS A 20 4.23 0.24 10.00
CA HIS A 20 4.12 0.35 11.45
C HIS A 20 4.40 -0.99 12.15
N ASN A 21 4.76 -0.90 13.43
CA ASN A 21 4.92 -2.04 14.33
C ASN A 21 3.83 -2.01 15.41
N GLY A 22 2.94 -3.00 15.38
CA GLY A 22 1.97 -3.26 16.44
C GLY A 22 0.58 -2.67 16.23
N GLY A 23 0.18 -2.34 15.00
CA GLY A 23 -1.17 -1.86 14.72
C GLY A 23 -2.23 -2.86 15.17
N GLY A 24 -3.21 -2.38 15.95
CA GLY A 24 -4.31 -3.19 16.50
C GLY A 24 -3.91 -4.05 17.70
N THR A 25 -2.88 -4.89 17.59
CA THR A 25 -2.55 -5.93 18.58
C THR A 25 -1.48 -5.54 19.60
N GLY A 26 -0.82 -4.39 19.44
CA GLY A 26 0.21 -3.90 20.35
C GLY A 26 1.65 -4.16 19.88
N PHE A 27 2.60 -3.47 20.50
CA PHE A 27 4.01 -3.42 20.08
C PHE A 27 4.64 -4.81 19.95
N GLY A 28 5.27 -5.09 18.80
CA GLY A 28 5.95 -6.34 18.51
C GLY A 28 5.03 -7.50 18.10
N GLN A 29 3.71 -7.30 18.11
CA GLN A 29 2.74 -8.37 17.82
C GLN A 29 2.25 -8.39 16.36
N ALA A 30 2.49 -7.32 15.61
CA ALA A 30 2.13 -7.24 14.20
C ALA A 30 3.07 -6.29 13.44
N ILE A 31 3.28 -6.55 12.15
CA ILE A 31 3.84 -5.59 11.20
C ILE A 31 2.75 -5.28 10.19
N ASN A 32 2.31 -4.03 10.14
CA ASN A 32 1.19 -3.60 9.30
C ASN A 32 1.61 -2.43 8.41
N GLY A 33 1.21 -2.49 7.15
CA GLY A 33 1.46 -1.46 6.15
C GLY A 33 0.17 -0.74 5.76
N GLY A 34 0.30 0.42 5.12
CA GLY A 34 -0.81 1.12 4.49
C GLY A 34 -0.32 2.17 3.53
N PHE A 35 -1.24 2.69 2.72
CA PHE A 35 -0.98 3.74 1.75
C PHE A 35 -2.03 4.85 1.85
N GLY A 36 -1.71 6.01 1.29
CA GLY A 36 -2.69 7.01 0.94
C GLY A 36 -2.51 7.44 -0.50
N MET A 37 -3.63 7.69 -1.18
CA MET A 37 -3.64 8.08 -2.58
C MET A 37 -4.52 9.30 -2.79
N PHE A 38 -3.92 10.36 -3.32
CA PHE A 38 -4.62 11.57 -3.71
C PHE A 38 -5.15 11.43 -5.14
N LEU A 39 -6.46 11.58 -5.29
CA LEU A 39 -7.16 11.50 -6.57
C LEU A 39 -7.65 12.89 -6.95
N ASP A 40 -6.88 13.57 -7.79
CA ASP A 40 -7.15 14.94 -8.24
C ASP A 40 -7.93 15.00 -9.56
N GLY A 41 -8.27 13.85 -10.14
CA GLY A 41 -8.95 13.74 -11.44
C GLY A 41 -8.01 13.81 -12.65
N SER A 42 -6.69 13.89 -12.43
CA SER A 42 -5.73 13.83 -13.53
C SER A 42 -5.64 12.43 -14.13
N THR A 43 -5.28 12.34 -15.42
CA THR A 43 -4.95 11.06 -16.07
C THR A 43 -3.82 10.32 -15.34
N LYS A 44 -2.89 11.07 -14.72
CA LYS A 44 -1.80 10.46 -13.97
C LYS A 44 -2.29 9.77 -12.70
N ALA A 45 -3.23 10.38 -11.97
CA ALA A 45 -3.85 9.75 -10.81
C ALA A 45 -4.63 8.48 -11.23
N ASP A 46 -5.32 8.51 -12.37
CA ASP A 46 -6.04 7.34 -12.89
C ASP A 46 -5.09 6.18 -13.26
N GLU A 47 -3.98 6.45 -13.94
CA GLU A 47 -2.97 5.41 -14.22
C GLU A 47 -2.36 4.83 -12.94
N ASN A 48 -2.01 5.70 -11.99
CA ASN A 48 -1.38 5.30 -10.75
C ASN A 48 -2.31 4.43 -9.89
N ILE A 49 -3.62 4.74 -9.82
CA ILE A 49 -4.54 3.99 -8.94
C ILE A 49 -4.76 2.58 -9.46
N GLN A 50 -4.82 2.40 -10.79
CA GLN A 50 -4.96 1.08 -11.41
C GLN A 50 -3.76 0.19 -11.09
N GLN A 51 -2.53 0.73 -11.16
CA GLN A 51 -1.32 -0.03 -10.87
C GLN A 51 -1.17 -0.36 -9.38
N MET A 52 -1.43 0.61 -8.51
CA MET A 52 -1.28 0.45 -7.06
C MET A 52 -2.31 -0.53 -6.50
N LEU A 53 -3.61 -0.37 -6.80
CA LEU A 53 -4.65 -1.26 -6.27
C LEU A 53 -4.52 -2.70 -6.76
N TYR A 54 -4.07 -2.90 -8.01
CA TYR A 54 -3.80 -4.24 -8.51
C TYR A 54 -2.75 -4.94 -7.66
N TRP A 55 -1.66 -4.26 -7.33
CA TRP A 55 -0.62 -4.82 -6.48
C TRP A 55 -1.08 -5.02 -5.03
N ASP A 56 -1.61 -3.98 -4.38
CA ASP A 56 -2.01 -3.98 -2.96
C ASP A 56 -2.96 -5.15 -2.64
N VAL A 57 -3.90 -5.43 -3.55
CA VAL A 57 -4.87 -6.52 -3.38
C VAL A 57 -4.28 -7.88 -3.78
N ILE A 58 -3.72 -8.01 -4.97
CA ILE A 58 -3.33 -9.33 -5.51
C ILE A 58 -2.11 -9.91 -4.80
N ASN A 59 -1.21 -9.05 -4.28
CA ASN A 59 -0.15 -9.47 -3.36
C ASN A 59 -0.73 -10.15 -2.11
N GLY A 60 -1.82 -9.60 -1.57
CA GLY A 60 -2.59 -10.19 -0.48
C GLY A 60 -3.14 -11.57 -0.81
N VAL A 61 -3.77 -11.70 -1.99
CA VAL A 61 -4.40 -12.95 -2.47
C VAL A 61 -3.37 -14.05 -2.74
N SER A 62 -2.18 -13.70 -3.21
CA SER A 62 -1.19 -14.67 -3.72
C SER A 62 -0.28 -15.28 -2.63
N ARG A 63 -0.38 -14.83 -1.39
CA ARG A 63 0.53 -15.21 -0.28
C ARG A 63 0.07 -16.42 0.49
#